data_AF-A0A920BF98-F1
#
_entry.id   AF-A0A920BF98-F1
#
_cell.length_a   1.000
_cell.length_b   1.000
_cell.length_c   1.000
_cell.angle_alpha   90.00
_cell.angle_beta   90.00
_cell.angle_gamma   90.00
#
_symmetry.space_group_name_H-M   'P 1'
#
loop_
_entity.id
_entity.type
_entity.pdbx_description
1 polymer ?
#
loop_
_entity_poly.entity_id
_entity_poly.type
_entity_poly.pdbx_seq_one_letter_code
_entity_poly.pdbx_strand_id
1 'polypeptide(L)'
;MFFRNFLAVLILLPLVARVGFGTLYMRRPKLFFLRAAINSVGMFCGFTALTMIPLAQMTALSFTTPLFVTIGAVLFLGEVIRARRIVAICVGFLGTLIILQPGVINVTGGALLALVHALTIAMASVIVKVLTRSDGQHAIVTWMVLMQTPLALIPSLWVWQWPDLLTWGFLWGMALSGTIAHLCFPPGPL
;
A
#
# COMPACT_ATOMS: atom_id res chain seq x y z
N MET A 1 -3.23 9.63 8.96
CA MET A 1 -3.32 8.15 8.92
C MET A 1 -4.64 7.62 9.45
N PHE A 2 -4.95 7.87 10.72
CA PHE A 2 -6.17 7.39 11.36
C PHE A 2 -7.44 7.81 10.60
N PHE A 3 -7.67 9.12 10.38
CA PHE A 3 -8.86 9.61 9.68
C PHE A 3 -9.05 8.97 8.29
N ARG A 4 -7.97 8.80 7.51
CA ARG A 4 -8.05 8.11 6.20
C ARG A 4 -8.55 6.67 6.34
N ASN A 5 -7.99 5.91 7.29
CA ASN A 5 -8.39 4.50 7.49
C ASN A 5 -9.81 4.41 8.07
N PHE A 6 -10.14 5.26 9.05
CA PHE A 6 -11.47 5.32 9.66
C PHE A 6 -12.56 5.68 8.65
N LEU A 7 -12.33 6.69 7.81
CA LEU A 7 -13.23 7.06 6.72
C LEU A 7 -13.36 5.95 5.69
N ALA A 8 -12.27 5.24 5.37
CA ALA A 8 -12.33 4.07 4.50
C ALA A 8 -13.18 2.93 5.09
N VAL A 9 -13.15 2.70 6.41
CA VAL A 9 -14.08 1.75 7.07
C VAL A 9 -15.51 2.20 6.89
N LEU A 10 -15.80 3.48 7.12
CA LEU A 10 -17.15 4.06 6.92
C LEU A 10 -17.65 3.90 5.48
N ILE A 11 -16.78 4.07 4.48
CA ILE A 11 -17.12 3.89 3.05
C ILE A 11 -17.33 2.41 2.71
N LEU A 12 -16.56 1.49 3.32
CA LEU A 12 -16.68 0.05 3.10
C LEU A 12 -17.90 -0.56 3.79
N LEU A 13 -18.36 0.03 4.89
CA LEU A 13 -19.51 -0.44 5.69
C LEU A 13 -20.79 -0.70 4.86
N PRO A 14 -21.30 0.24 4.04
CA PRO A 14 -22.48 0.00 3.22
C PRO A 14 -22.22 -1.03 2.10
N LEU A 15 -20.99 -1.13 1.59
CA LEU A 15 -20.62 -2.12 0.59
C LEU A 15 -20.67 -3.53 1.19
N VAL A 16 -20.09 -3.70 2.39
CA VAL A 16 -20.13 -4.95 3.17
C VAL A 16 -21.57 -5.33 3.52
N ALA A 17 -22.40 -4.38 3.91
CA ALA A 17 -23.81 -4.62 4.21
C ALA A 17 -24.59 -5.12 2.98
N ARG A 18 -24.22 -4.67 1.76
CA ARG A 18 -24.81 -5.15 0.50
C ARG A 18 -24.30 -6.52 0.05
N VAL A 19 -23.03 -6.82 0.26
CA VAL A 19 -22.41 -8.10 -0.14
C VAL A 19 -22.69 -9.22 0.88
N GLY A 20 -22.99 -8.84 2.13
CA GLY A 20 -23.33 -9.75 3.22
C GLY A 20 -22.11 -10.19 4.03
N PHE A 21 -22.25 -10.15 5.37
CA PHE A 21 -21.19 -10.49 6.34
C PHE A 21 -20.68 -11.94 6.21
N GLY A 22 -21.47 -12.85 5.64
CA GLY A 22 -21.07 -14.24 5.39
C GLY A 22 -19.91 -14.40 4.40
N THR A 23 -19.60 -13.36 3.62
CA THR A 23 -18.47 -13.36 2.67
C THR A 23 -17.15 -12.91 3.30
N LEU A 24 -17.17 -12.38 4.53
CA LEU A 24 -16.01 -11.82 5.24
C LEU A 24 -15.22 -12.86 6.04
N TYR A 25 -15.11 -14.09 5.52
CA TYR A 25 -14.32 -15.11 6.20
C TYR A 25 -12.83 -14.80 6.15
N MET A 26 -12.18 -15.06 7.28
CA MET A 26 -10.75 -14.84 7.48
C MET A 26 -10.05 -16.18 7.63
N ARG A 27 -9.73 -16.85 6.52
CA ARG A 27 -9.15 -18.20 6.55
C ARG A 27 -7.70 -18.22 7.03
N ARG A 28 -6.95 -17.14 6.77
CA ARG A 28 -5.52 -17.04 7.10
C ARG A 28 -5.21 -15.82 7.96
N PRO A 29 -5.62 -15.81 9.26
CA PRO A 29 -5.51 -14.62 10.10
C PRO A 29 -4.07 -14.10 10.23
N LYS A 30 -3.07 -14.99 10.26
CA LYS A 30 -1.65 -14.61 10.32
C LYS A 30 -1.20 -13.74 9.14
N LEU A 31 -1.66 -14.04 7.92
CA LEU A 31 -1.29 -13.28 6.71
C LEU A 31 -1.93 -11.90 6.68
N PHE A 32 -3.16 -11.78 7.17
CA PHE A 32 -3.83 -10.49 7.33
C PHE A 32 -3.11 -9.60 8.35
N PHE A 33 -2.75 -10.13 9.52
CA PHE A 33 -1.99 -9.37 10.52
C PHE A 33 -0.62 -8.96 9.99
N LEU A 34 0.11 -9.87 9.35
CA LEU A 34 1.40 -9.57 8.74
C LEU A 34 1.28 -8.47 7.68
N ARG A 35 0.26 -8.54 6.81
CA ARG A 35 -0.04 -7.52 5.81
C ARG A 35 -0.35 -6.17 6.47
N ALA A 36 -1.20 -6.14 7.49
CA ALA A 36 -1.56 -4.92 8.19
C ALA A 36 -0.35 -4.26 8.86
N ALA A 37 0.53 -5.06 9.47
CA ALA A 37 1.77 -4.58 10.08
C ALA A 37 2.73 -3.99 9.04
N ILE A 38 3.03 -4.75 7.97
CA ILE A 38 3.92 -4.31 6.89
C ILE A 38 3.36 -3.04 6.22
N ASN A 39 2.05 -2.99 5.95
CA ASN A 39 1.43 -1.83 5.32
C ASN A 39 1.47 -0.60 6.24
N SER A 40 1.28 -0.79 7.55
CA SER A 40 1.40 0.31 8.53
C SER A 40 2.81 0.87 8.55
N VAL A 41 3.84 0.03 8.64
CA VAL A 41 5.26 0.43 8.56
C VAL A 41 5.54 1.16 7.24
N GLY A 42 5.03 0.63 6.14
CA GLY A 42 5.10 1.25 4.83
C GLY A 42 4.49 2.63 4.79
N MET A 43 3.27 2.78 5.31
CA MET A 43 2.57 4.05 5.39
C MET A 43 3.37 5.07 6.22
N PHE A 44 3.93 4.68 7.37
CA PHE A 44 4.80 5.56 8.14
C PHE A 44 6.01 6.02 7.32
N CYS A 45 6.76 5.09 6.74
CA CYS A 45 7.94 5.43 5.93
C CYS A 45 7.59 6.33 4.74
N GLY A 46 6.48 6.03 4.03
CA GLY A 46 6.04 6.81 2.88
C GLY A 46 5.65 8.24 3.23
N PHE A 47 4.89 8.44 4.31
CA PHE A 47 4.52 9.79 4.75
C PHE A 47 5.72 10.57 5.30
N THR A 48 6.62 9.92 6.03
CA THR A 48 7.86 10.58 6.46
C THR A 48 8.74 10.93 5.26
N ALA A 49 8.84 10.05 4.25
CA ALA A 49 9.55 10.35 3.02
C ALA A 49 8.95 11.56 2.27
N LEU A 50 7.62 11.66 2.17
CA LEU A 50 6.94 12.83 1.56
C LEU A 50 7.34 14.16 2.20
N THR A 51 7.66 14.16 3.51
CA THR A 51 8.09 15.37 4.21
C THR A 51 9.57 15.70 3.99
N MET A 52 10.38 14.74 3.51
CA MET A 52 11.84 14.87 3.38
C MET A 52 12.31 15.02 1.93
N ILE A 53 11.55 14.50 0.95
CA ILE A 53 11.91 14.54 -0.46
C ILE A 53 10.78 15.10 -1.32
N PRO A 54 11.10 15.73 -2.46
CA PRO A 54 10.10 16.20 -3.42
C PRO A 54 9.20 15.06 -3.92
N LEU A 55 7.93 15.38 -4.20
CA LEU A 55 6.94 14.42 -4.69
C LEU A 55 7.42 13.68 -5.95
N ALA A 56 8.14 14.37 -6.85
CA ALA A 56 8.71 13.78 -8.06
C ALA A 56 9.76 12.69 -7.76
N GLN A 57 10.56 12.85 -6.71
CA GLN A 57 11.50 11.81 -6.29
C GLN A 57 10.77 10.63 -5.66
N MET A 58 9.71 10.89 -4.89
CA MET A 58 8.91 9.82 -4.31
C MET A 58 8.18 9.00 -5.38
N THR A 59 7.63 9.62 -6.41
CA THR A 59 7.00 8.91 -7.52
C THR A 59 8.03 8.09 -8.31
N ALA A 60 9.21 8.63 -8.58
CA ALA A 60 10.30 7.90 -9.21
C ALA A 60 10.71 6.67 -8.40
N LEU A 61 10.94 6.82 -7.09
CA LEU A 61 11.29 5.71 -6.22
C LEU A 61 10.16 4.68 -6.13
N SER A 62 8.90 5.09 -6.24
CA SER A 62 7.76 4.17 -6.26
C SER A 62 7.74 3.27 -7.50
N PHE A 63 8.40 3.65 -8.61
CA PHE A 63 8.59 2.77 -9.77
C PHE A 63 9.54 1.59 -9.51
N THR A 64 10.20 1.54 -8.36
CA THR A 64 10.92 0.33 -7.91
C THR A 64 9.99 -0.73 -7.32
N THR A 65 8.74 -0.38 -6.98
CA THR A 65 7.76 -1.32 -6.42
C THR A 65 7.55 -2.57 -7.29
N PRO A 66 7.33 -2.47 -8.62
CA PRO A 66 7.16 -3.65 -9.48
C PRO A 66 8.40 -4.59 -9.51
N LEU A 67 9.60 -4.03 -9.34
CA LEU A 67 10.84 -4.80 -9.21
C LEU A 67 10.78 -5.67 -7.96
N PHE A 68 10.51 -5.06 -6.80
CA PHE A 68 10.38 -5.79 -5.54
C PHE A 68 9.22 -6.78 -5.54
N VAL A 69 8.08 -6.45 -6.16
CA VAL A 69 6.94 -7.37 -6.31
C VAL A 69 7.38 -8.60 -7.09
N THR A 70 8.14 -8.43 -8.15
CA THR A 70 8.59 -9.54 -8.98
C THR A 70 9.57 -10.43 -8.23
N ILE A 71 10.56 -9.85 -7.55
CA ILE A 71 11.50 -10.60 -6.71
C ILE A 71 10.74 -11.37 -5.62
N GLY A 72 9.82 -10.71 -4.91
CA GLY A 72 9.00 -11.33 -3.88
C GLY A 72 8.10 -12.45 -4.43
N ALA A 73 7.55 -12.29 -5.63
CA ALA A 73 6.74 -13.32 -6.27
C ALA A 73 7.57 -14.57 -6.63
N VAL A 74 8.80 -14.41 -7.12
CA VAL A 74 9.69 -15.57 -7.35
C VAL A 74 10.04 -16.25 -6.04
N LEU A 75 10.48 -15.47 -5.06
CA LEU A 75 11.02 -16.01 -3.81
C LEU A 75 9.95 -16.71 -2.96
N PHE A 76 8.75 -16.11 -2.85
CA PHE A 76 7.70 -16.60 -1.96
C PHE A 76 6.63 -17.44 -2.67
N LEU A 77 6.37 -17.22 -3.96
CA LEU A 77 5.35 -17.96 -4.72
C LEU A 77 5.94 -18.95 -5.73
N GLY A 78 7.26 -18.94 -5.97
CA GLY A 78 7.89 -19.81 -6.95
C GLY A 78 7.50 -19.50 -8.40
N GLU A 79 7.06 -18.27 -8.68
CA GLU A 79 6.63 -17.88 -10.03
C GLU A 79 7.82 -17.77 -10.99
N VAL A 80 7.65 -18.26 -12.23
CA VAL A 80 8.66 -18.12 -13.28
C VAL A 80 8.53 -16.74 -13.93
N ILE A 81 9.59 -15.93 -13.90
CA ILE A 81 9.59 -14.61 -14.54
C ILE A 81 9.73 -14.78 -16.06
N ARG A 82 8.72 -14.32 -16.81
CA ARG A 82 8.81 -14.21 -18.27
C ARG A 82 9.72 -13.05 -18.67
N ALA A 83 10.49 -13.20 -19.76
CA ALA A 83 11.42 -12.19 -20.26
C ALA A 83 10.80 -10.80 -20.44
N ARG A 84 9.53 -10.71 -20.87
CA ARG A 84 8.78 -9.44 -20.99
C ARG A 84 8.71 -8.66 -19.68
N ARG A 85 8.58 -9.36 -18.55
CA ARG A 85 8.51 -8.74 -17.20
C ARG A 85 9.88 -8.24 -16.75
N ILE A 86 10.95 -8.95 -17.09
CA ILE A 86 12.34 -8.51 -16.81
C ILE A 86 12.63 -7.21 -17.57
N VAL A 87 12.28 -7.14 -18.86
CA VAL A 87 12.47 -5.93 -19.67
C VAL A 87 11.70 -4.74 -19.08
N ALA A 88 10.43 -4.92 -18.70
CA ALA A 88 9.63 -3.86 -18.07
C ALA A 88 10.25 -3.36 -16.74
N ILE A 89 10.81 -4.26 -15.94
CA ILE A 89 11.52 -3.93 -14.69
C ILE A 89 12.79 -3.13 -14.99
N CYS A 90 13.61 -3.57 -15.94
CA CYS A 90 14.83 -2.86 -16.33
C CYS A 90 14.51 -1.45 -16.85
N VAL A 91 13.47 -1.31 -17.67
CA VAL A 91 13.03 0.01 -18.18
C VAL A 91 12.51 0.90 -17.05
N GLY A 92 11.71 0.36 -16.11
CA GLY A 92 11.23 1.12 -14.94
C GLY A 92 12.37 1.56 -14.01
N PHE A 93 13.39 0.71 -13.84
CA PHE A 93 14.58 1.02 -13.06
C PHE A 93 15.43 2.11 -13.74
N LEU A 94 15.61 2.04 -15.06
CA LEU A 94 16.29 3.09 -15.83
C LEU A 94 15.54 4.43 -15.73
N GLY A 95 14.21 4.42 -15.84
CA GLY A 95 13.39 5.62 -15.63
C GLY A 95 13.58 6.21 -14.22
N THR A 96 13.70 5.35 -13.21
CA THR A 96 13.98 5.77 -11.82
C THR A 96 15.36 6.43 -11.70
N LEU A 97 16.39 5.86 -12.34
CA LEU A 97 17.75 6.43 -12.36
C LEU A 97 17.79 7.80 -13.05
N ILE A 98 17.06 7.97 -14.16
CA ILE A 98 17.00 9.24 -14.88
C ILE A 98 16.39 10.34 -13.99
N ILE A 99 15.30 10.05 -13.28
CA ILE A 99 14.63 11.03 -12.42
C ILE A 99 15.45 11.32 -11.14
N LEU A 100 16.09 10.29 -10.58
CA LEU A 100 16.91 10.45 -9.37
C LEU A 100 18.19 11.26 -9.61
N GLN A 101 18.68 11.34 -10.86
CA GLN A 101 19.96 11.97 -11.20
C GLN A 101 21.06 11.61 -10.17
N PRO A 102 21.38 10.32 -10.00
CA PRO A 102 22.41 9.88 -9.07
C PRO A 102 23.74 10.53 -9.47
N GLY A 103 24.24 11.43 -8.63
CA GLY A 103 25.44 12.25 -8.90
C GLY A 103 25.25 13.75 -8.66
N VAL A 104 24.01 14.25 -8.73
CA VAL A 104 23.69 15.67 -8.43
C VAL A 104 22.92 15.79 -7.10
N ILE A 105 22.15 14.75 -6.75
CA ILE A 105 21.30 14.70 -5.56
C ILE A 105 21.85 13.62 -4.63
N ASN A 106 22.24 14.01 -3.41
CA ASN A 106 22.70 13.06 -2.39
C ASN A 106 21.58 12.10 -1.99
N VAL A 107 21.93 10.83 -1.74
CA VAL A 107 20.99 9.85 -1.16
C VAL A 107 20.63 10.31 0.24
N THR A 108 19.45 10.90 0.39
CA THR A 108 18.95 11.39 1.69
C THR A 108 18.26 10.26 2.46
N GLY A 109 18.09 10.44 3.77
CA GLY A 109 17.26 9.53 4.59
C GLY A 109 15.84 9.38 4.04
N GLY A 110 15.29 10.41 3.39
CA GLY A 110 13.98 10.34 2.74
C GLY A 110 13.93 9.39 1.54
N ALA A 111 15.00 9.31 0.74
CA ALA A 111 15.10 8.36 -0.36
C ALA A 111 15.11 6.90 0.14
N LEU A 112 15.83 6.62 1.24
CA LEU A 112 15.83 5.31 1.89
C LEU A 112 14.44 4.94 2.42
N LEU A 113 13.75 5.87 3.08
CA LEU A 113 12.38 5.67 3.56
C LEU A 113 11.39 5.40 2.41
N ALA A 114 11.54 6.09 1.28
CA ALA A 114 10.75 5.83 0.08
C ALA A 114 11.03 4.45 -0.53
N LEU A 115 12.27 3.97 -0.51
CA LEU A 115 12.59 2.60 -0.92
C LEU A 115 11.99 1.55 0.03
N VAL A 116 12.06 1.78 1.34
CA VAL A 116 11.40 0.91 2.34
C VAL A 116 9.88 0.91 2.12
N HIS A 117 9.30 2.07 1.81
CA HIS A 117 7.89 2.19 1.44
C HIS A 117 7.56 1.34 0.21
N ALA A 118 8.32 1.46 -0.88
CA ALA A 118 8.14 0.66 -2.09
C ALA A 118 8.26 -0.86 -1.81
N LEU A 119 9.23 -1.26 -0.98
CA LEU A 119 9.41 -2.65 -0.56
C LEU A 119 8.22 -3.18 0.25
N THR A 120 7.72 -2.39 1.21
CA THR A 120 6.55 -2.79 2.01
C THR A 120 5.28 -2.90 1.18
N ILE A 121 5.07 -2.01 0.20
CA ILE A 121 3.97 -2.14 -0.77
C ILE A 121 4.13 -3.44 -1.55
N ALA A 122 5.33 -3.72 -2.05
CA ALA A 122 5.60 -4.94 -2.81
C ALA A 122 5.30 -6.22 -2.01
N MET A 123 5.77 -6.29 -0.77
CA MET A 123 5.49 -7.40 0.14
C MET A 123 3.99 -7.53 0.43
N ALA A 124 3.30 -6.41 0.67
CA ALA A 124 1.86 -6.40 0.86
C ALA A 124 1.11 -6.92 -0.39
N SER A 125 1.55 -6.55 -1.60
CA SER A 125 0.98 -7.05 -2.85
C SER A 125 1.19 -8.57 -3.02
N VAL A 126 2.36 -9.08 -2.67
CA VAL A 126 2.65 -10.53 -2.68
C VAL A 126 1.74 -11.26 -1.68
N ILE A 127 1.56 -10.74 -0.46
CA ILE A 127 0.66 -11.31 0.54
C ILE A 127 -0.80 -11.30 0.05
N VAL A 128 -1.25 -10.20 -0.57
CA VAL A 128 -2.59 -10.11 -1.19
C VAL A 128 -2.78 -11.22 -2.21
N LYS A 129 -1.78 -11.46 -3.07
CA LYS A 129 -1.84 -12.52 -4.08
C LYS A 129 -2.01 -13.91 -3.49
N VAL A 130 -1.43 -14.17 -2.31
CA VAL A 130 -1.64 -15.42 -1.57
C VAL A 130 -3.05 -15.47 -0.95
N LEU A 131 -3.50 -14.37 -0.36
CA LEU A 131 -4.82 -14.25 0.27
C LEU A 131 -5.96 -14.42 -0.74
N THR A 132 -5.83 -13.88 -1.95
CA THR A 132 -6.86 -13.99 -3.01
C THR A 132 -7.09 -15.42 -3.49
N ARG A 133 -6.21 -16.37 -3.14
CA ARG A 133 -6.41 -17.81 -3.43
C ARG A 133 -7.41 -18.47 -2.47
N SER A 134 -7.59 -17.92 -1.27
CA SER A 134 -8.42 -18.51 -0.21
C SER A 134 -9.58 -17.62 0.25
N ASP A 135 -9.42 -16.30 0.14
CA ASP A 135 -10.32 -15.31 0.72
C ASP A 135 -10.83 -14.37 -0.39
N GLY A 136 -12.08 -13.92 -0.26
CA GLY A 136 -12.69 -13.00 -1.22
C GLY A 136 -12.04 -11.61 -1.16
N GLN A 137 -11.97 -10.92 -2.30
CA GLN A 137 -11.38 -9.58 -2.40
C GLN A 137 -12.00 -8.58 -1.41
N HIS A 138 -13.33 -8.63 -1.22
CA HIS A 138 -14.02 -7.78 -0.25
C HIS A 138 -13.58 -8.06 1.19
N ALA A 139 -13.37 -9.33 1.57
CA ALA A 139 -12.83 -9.71 2.87
C ALA A 139 -11.40 -9.18 3.06
N ILE A 140 -10.58 -9.32 2.01
CA ILE A 140 -9.19 -8.89 1.99
C ILE A 140 -9.07 -7.38 2.23
N VAL A 141 -9.90 -6.56 1.58
CA VAL A 141 -9.89 -5.09 1.75
C VAL A 141 -10.50 -4.69 3.10
N THR A 142 -11.63 -5.27 3.49
CA THR A 142 -12.34 -4.91 4.73
C THR A 142 -11.48 -5.16 5.96
N TRP A 143 -10.94 -6.37 6.11
CA TRP A 143 -10.09 -6.70 7.26
C TRP A 143 -8.79 -5.89 7.28
N MET A 144 -8.25 -5.52 6.11
CA MET A 144 -7.05 -4.67 6.03
C MET A 144 -7.30 -3.29 6.62
N VAL A 145 -8.39 -2.62 6.23
CA VAL A 145 -8.71 -1.28 6.74
C VAL A 145 -9.12 -1.37 8.22
N LEU A 146 -9.88 -2.40 8.59
CA LEU A 146 -10.32 -2.63 9.96
C LEU A 146 -9.15 -2.89 10.92
N MET A 147 -8.13 -3.64 10.51
CA MET A 147 -6.91 -3.87 11.31
C MET A 147 -5.97 -2.67 11.34
N GLN A 148 -5.88 -1.90 10.24
CA GLN A 148 -5.01 -0.73 10.19
C GLN A 148 -5.57 0.46 10.98
N THR A 149 -6.89 0.53 11.16
CA THR A 149 -7.53 1.62 11.91
C THR A 149 -7.02 1.70 13.36
N PRO A 150 -7.05 0.63 14.19
CA PRO A 150 -6.50 0.67 15.55
C PRO A 150 -4.97 0.82 15.55
N LEU A 151 -4.25 0.20 14.59
CA LEU A 151 -2.80 0.37 14.46
C LEU A 151 -2.41 1.83 14.20
N ALA A 152 -3.20 2.55 13.42
CA ALA A 152 -3.01 3.97 13.16
C ALA A 152 -3.54 4.87 14.28
N LEU A 153 -4.50 4.37 15.08
CA LEU A 153 -5.08 5.10 16.22
C LEU A 153 -4.05 5.29 17.33
N ILE A 154 -3.34 4.22 17.72
CA ILE A 154 -2.36 4.21 18.81
C ILE A 154 -1.37 5.39 18.72
N PRO A 155 -0.64 5.59 17.60
CA PRO A 155 0.28 6.72 17.46
C PRO A 155 -0.45 8.06 17.24
N SER A 156 -1.65 8.06 16.66
CA SER A 156 -2.40 9.31 16.47
C SER A 156 -2.92 9.91 17.77
N LEU A 157 -3.17 9.10 18.80
CA LEU A 157 -3.61 9.57 20.11
C LEU A 157 -2.54 10.48 20.77
N TRP A 158 -1.27 10.31 20.41
CA TRP A 158 -0.16 11.08 20.98
C TRP A 158 0.03 12.44 20.28
N VAL A 159 -0.51 12.61 19.08
CA VAL A 159 -0.38 13.83 18.25
C VAL A 159 -1.75 14.25 17.73
N TRP A 160 -2.78 14.09 18.56
CA TRP A 160 -4.18 14.25 18.13
C TRP A 160 -4.48 15.71 17.80
N GLN A 161 -4.89 15.97 16.56
CA GLN A 161 -5.34 17.28 16.11
C GLN A 161 -6.62 17.14 15.29
N TRP A 162 -7.59 17.99 15.58
CA TRP A 162 -8.85 18.02 14.85
C TRP A 162 -8.65 18.70 13.49
N PRO A 163 -9.03 18.05 12.37
CA PRO A 163 -8.92 18.67 11.06
C PRO A 163 -9.89 19.84 10.92
N ASP A 164 -9.45 20.88 10.22
CA ASP A 164 -10.31 21.99 9.82
C ASP A 164 -11.30 21.56 8.72
N LEU A 165 -12.36 22.34 8.49
CA LEU A 165 -13.47 21.96 7.59
C LEU A 165 -12.99 21.66 6.16
N LEU A 166 -12.01 22.43 5.68
CA LEU A 166 -11.40 22.23 4.36
C LEU A 166 -10.50 20.98 4.32
N THR A 167 -9.79 20.69 5.41
CA THR A 167 -8.99 19.46 5.54
C THR A 167 -9.87 18.21 5.57
N TRP A 168 -11.07 18.29 6.16
CA TRP A 168 -12.06 17.21 6.09
C TRP A 168 -12.46 16.86 4.66
N GLY A 169 -12.68 17.85 3.80
CA GLY A 169 -12.96 17.63 2.38
C GLY A 169 -11.86 16.82 1.68
N PHE A 170 -10.59 17.20 1.90
CA PHE A 170 -9.46 16.44 1.35
C PHE A 170 -9.33 15.03 1.94
N LEU A 171 -9.59 14.85 3.23
CA LEU A 171 -9.55 13.53 3.88
C LEU A 171 -10.60 12.59 3.28
N TRP A 172 -11.81 13.07 3.02
CA TRP A 172 -12.85 12.32 2.32
C TRP A 172 -12.43 11.97 0.88
N GLY A 173 -11.87 12.93 0.14
CA GLY A 173 -11.36 12.69 -1.21
C GLY A 173 -10.26 11.62 -1.26
N MET A 174 -9.31 11.67 -0.32
CA MET A 174 -8.26 10.66 -0.18
C MET A 174 -8.81 9.29 0.23
N ALA A 175 -9.80 9.24 1.12
CA ALA A 175 -10.42 7.98 1.55
C ALA A 175 -11.22 7.32 0.43
N LEU A 176 -12.02 8.11 -0.32
CA LEU A 176 -12.79 7.64 -1.48
C LEU A 176 -11.87 7.12 -2.59
N SER A 177 -10.92 7.95 -3.04
CA SER A 177 -9.98 7.57 -4.10
C SER A 177 -9.16 6.33 -3.71
N GLY A 178 -8.67 6.26 -2.47
CA GLY A 178 -7.93 5.11 -1.97
C GLY A 178 -8.77 3.83 -1.92
N THR A 179 -10.03 3.93 -1.47
CA THR A 179 -10.93 2.77 -1.39
C THR A 179 -11.30 2.27 -2.79
N ILE A 180 -11.61 3.18 -3.71
CA ILE A 180 -11.89 2.86 -5.12
C ILE A 180 -10.67 2.21 -5.76
N ALA A 181 -9.46 2.75 -5.54
CA ALA A 181 -8.23 2.17 -6.06
C ALA A 181 -8.03 0.73 -5.56
N HIS A 182 -8.28 0.45 -4.28
CA HIS A 182 -8.19 -0.91 -3.73
C HIS A 182 -9.25 -1.88 -4.27
N LEU A 183 -10.46 -1.39 -4.54
CA LEU A 183 -11.53 -2.19 -5.14
C LEU A 183 -11.28 -2.45 -6.62
N CYS A 184 -10.73 -1.47 -7.33
CA CYS A 184 -10.46 -1.53 -8.76
C CYS A 184 -9.14 -2.24 -9.08
N PHE A 185 -8.25 -2.42 -8.10
CA PHE A 185 -7.01 -3.19 -8.26
C PHE A 185 -7.39 -4.66 -8.50
N PRO A 186 -7.33 -5.15 -9.75
CA PRO A 186 -7.70 -6.52 -10.03
C PRO A 186 -6.67 -7.44 -9.37
N PRO A 187 -7.04 -8.58 -8.78
CA PRO A 187 -6.08 -9.66 -8.59
C PRO A 187 -5.52 -9.97 -9.98
N GLY A 188 -4.25 -9.64 -10.23
CA GLY A 188 -3.67 -9.69 -11.57
C GLY A 188 -3.92 -11.05 -12.25
N PRO A 189 -4.25 -11.06 -13.55
CA PRO A 189 -4.49 -12.30 -14.28
C PRO A 189 -3.21 -13.13 -14.34
N LEU A 190 -3.41 -14.45 -14.35
CA LEU A 190 -2.37 -15.48 -14.48
C LEU A 190 -1.50 -15.30 -15.74
#